data_AF-A0AAE6WL11-F1
#
_entry.id   AF-A0AAE6WL11-F1
#
_cell.length_a   1.000
_cell.length_b   1.000
_cell.length_c   1.000
_cell.angle_alpha   90.00
_cell.angle_beta   90.00
_cell.angle_gamma   90.00
#
_symmetry.space_group_name_H-M   'P 1'
#
loop_
_entity.id
_entity.type
_entity.pdbx_description
1 polymer ?
#
loop_
_entity_poly.entity_id
_entity_poly.type
_entity_poly.pdbx_seq_one_letter_code
_entity_poly.pdbx_strand_id
1 'polypeptide(L)'
;MTKCKLPPAKAWREREIADWNTTTFTEFLRDRHAELYGLPYVPARGWRSEQGMIKRMIDEHGSEVVKRFIDGCFRDYKPTRQYPTLTFTFMYTYMRARVLAVVLREDNRKVTYVFEEVLADWW
;
A
#
# COMPACT_ATOMS: atom_id res chain seq x y z
N MET A 1 16.05 -15.09 -23.19
CA MET A 1 14.81 -14.93 -22.39
C MET A 1 14.20 -13.58 -22.74
N THR A 2 13.13 -13.58 -23.52
CA THR A 2 12.37 -12.37 -23.85
C THR A 2 11.80 -11.81 -22.54
N LYS A 3 12.19 -10.58 -22.16
CA LYS A 3 11.55 -9.91 -21.01
C LYS A 3 10.05 -9.81 -21.31
N CYS A 4 9.20 -10.53 -20.56
CA CYS A 4 7.77 -10.29 -20.60
C CYS A 4 7.54 -8.80 -20.32
N LYS A 5 6.86 -8.12 -21.24
CA LYS A 5 6.57 -6.70 -21.10
C LYS A 5 5.54 -6.55 -19.99
N LEU A 6 5.91 -5.87 -18.90
CA LEU A 6 4.98 -5.57 -17.82
C LEU A 6 3.80 -4.74 -18.36
N PRO A 7 2.57 -4.97 -17.86
CA PRO A 7 1.40 -4.12 -18.15
C PRO A 7 1.69 -2.66 -17.83
N PRO A 8 0.97 -1.68 -18.39
CA PRO A 8 1.19 -0.26 -18.08
C PRO A 8 1.16 0.04 -16.57
N ALA A 9 2.00 0.96 -16.09
CA ALA A 9 2.10 1.27 -14.65
C ALA A 9 0.80 1.74 -14.00
N LYS A 10 -0.12 2.30 -14.81
CA LYS A 10 -1.43 2.76 -14.37
C LYS A 10 -2.47 1.64 -14.26
N ALA A 11 -2.28 0.54 -14.99
CA ALA A 11 -3.15 -0.63 -14.95
C ALA A 11 -2.81 -1.49 -13.73
N TRP A 12 -3.00 -0.94 -12.53
CA TRP A 12 -2.56 -1.56 -11.28
C TRP A 12 -3.26 -2.91 -11.01
N ARG A 13 -4.49 -3.08 -11.50
CA ARG A 13 -5.28 -4.32 -11.36
C ARG A 13 -4.70 -5.50 -12.15
N GLU A 14 -3.94 -5.21 -13.21
CA GLU A 14 -3.33 -6.21 -14.10
C GLU A 14 -1.89 -6.53 -13.70
N ARG A 15 -1.35 -5.84 -12.69
CA ARG A 15 0.03 -5.99 -12.24
C ARG A 15 0.12 -6.81 -10.97
N GLU A 16 1.08 -7.71 -10.94
CA GLU A 16 1.52 -8.37 -9.71
C GLU A 16 2.02 -7.33 -8.70
N ILE A 17 1.66 -7.53 -7.44
CA ILE A 17 1.97 -6.56 -6.38
C ILE A 17 3.47 -6.31 -6.22
N ALA A 18 4.30 -7.32 -6.49
CA ALA A 18 5.75 -7.21 -6.48
C ALA A 18 6.29 -6.16 -7.49
N ASP A 19 5.56 -5.90 -8.57
CA ASP A 19 5.94 -4.97 -9.64
C ASP A 19 5.32 -3.57 -9.48
N TRP A 20 4.62 -3.32 -8.38
CA TRP A 20 4.00 -2.03 -8.13
C TRP A 20 5.04 -0.99 -7.78
N ASN A 21 4.99 0.13 -8.50
CA ASN A 21 5.81 1.31 -8.24
C ASN A 21 4.95 2.48 -7.78
N THR A 22 5.58 3.62 -7.51
CA THR A 22 4.91 4.84 -7.07
C THR A 22 3.74 5.27 -7.95
N THR A 23 3.84 5.11 -9.28
CA THR A 23 2.75 5.43 -10.21
C THR A 23 1.59 4.45 -10.05
N THR A 24 1.89 3.17 -9.89
CA THR A 24 0.88 2.13 -9.66
C THR A 24 0.11 2.39 -8.36
N PHE A 25 0.81 2.72 -7.27
CA PHE A 25 0.17 3.11 -6.01
C PHE A 25 -0.63 4.41 -6.11
N THR A 26 -0.17 5.36 -6.92
CA THR A 26 -0.89 6.62 -7.15
C THR A 26 -2.27 6.37 -7.78
N GLU A 27 -2.34 5.53 -8.82
CA GLU A 27 -3.62 5.19 -9.45
C GLU A 27 -4.47 4.29 -8.55
N PHE A 28 -3.86 3.35 -7.82
CA PHE A 28 -4.56 2.57 -6.80
C PHE A 28 -5.25 3.45 -5.74
N LEU A 29 -4.56 4.48 -5.22
CA LEU A 29 -5.13 5.42 -4.26
C LEU A 29 -6.30 6.21 -4.85
N ARG A 30 -6.18 6.64 -6.12
CA ARG A 30 -7.26 7.35 -6.83
C ARG A 30 -8.50 6.49 -6.95
N ASP A 31 -8.33 5.25 -7.41
CA ASP A 31 -9.42 4.30 -7.58
C ASP A 31 -10.10 4.00 -6.24
N ARG A 32 -9.33 3.65 -5.20
CA ARG A 32 -9.88 3.32 -3.88
C ARG A 32 -10.59 4.49 -3.24
N HIS A 33 -10.07 5.70 -3.41
CA HIS A 33 -10.70 6.90 -2.88
C HIS A 33 -11.99 7.25 -3.61
N ALA A 34 -12.02 7.11 -4.95
CA ALA A 34 -13.24 7.27 -5.72
C ALA A 34 -14.29 6.22 -5.33
N GLU A 35 -13.88 4.97 -5.12
CA GLU A 35 -14.76 3.86 -4.72
C GLU A 35 -15.32 4.04 -3.31
N LEU A 36 -14.50 4.46 -2.33
CA LEU A 36 -14.90 4.57 -0.93
C LEU A 36 -15.64 5.88 -0.61
N TYR A 37 -15.25 6.99 -1.24
CA TYR A 37 -15.78 8.32 -0.90
C TYR A 37 -16.59 8.97 -2.01
N GLY A 38 -16.61 8.41 -3.22
CA GLY A 38 -17.28 9.02 -4.38
C GLY A 38 -16.62 10.33 -4.86
N LEU A 39 -15.40 10.62 -4.41
CA LEU A 39 -14.69 11.87 -4.67
C LEU A 39 -13.35 11.62 -5.36
N PRO A 40 -12.88 12.56 -6.20
CA PRO A 40 -11.54 12.47 -6.77
C PRO A 40 -10.49 12.59 -5.65
N TYR A 41 -9.45 11.78 -5.74
CA TYR A 41 -8.33 11.84 -4.81
C TYR A 41 -7.49 13.10 -5.05
N VAL A 42 -7.30 13.89 -3.99
CA VAL A 42 -6.46 15.10 -4.02
C VAL A 42 -5.34 14.96 -2.98
N PRO A 43 -4.06 15.07 -3.38
CA PRO A 43 -2.94 14.97 -2.45
C PRO A 43 -2.88 16.18 -1.52
N ALA A 44 -2.51 15.98 -0.24
CA ALA A 44 -2.55 17.05 0.76
C ALA A 44 -1.51 18.17 0.55
N ARG A 45 -0.32 17.81 0.05
CA ARG A 45 0.81 18.75 -0.21
C ARG A 45 1.29 18.71 -1.65
N GLY A 46 0.47 18.17 -2.56
CA GLY A 46 0.82 17.97 -3.97
C GLY A 46 1.48 16.62 -4.27
N TRP A 47 1.42 16.22 -5.55
CA TRP A 47 1.81 14.89 -6.00
C TRP A 47 3.28 14.56 -5.75
N ARG A 48 4.20 15.51 -5.97
CA ARG A 48 5.64 15.26 -5.80
C ARG A 48 6.01 14.85 -4.37
N SER A 49 5.41 15.51 -3.38
CA SER A 49 5.65 15.20 -1.96
C SER A 49 5.10 13.82 -1.61
N GLU A 50 3.87 13.55 -2.01
CA GLU A 50 3.20 12.30 -1.66
C GLU A 50 3.81 11.09 -2.36
N GLN A 51 4.15 11.21 -3.64
CA GLN A 51 4.90 10.20 -4.38
C GLN A 51 6.28 9.93 -3.80
N GLY A 52 6.95 10.95 -3.26
CA GLY A 52 8.21 10.78 -2.53
C GLY A 52 8.04 9.94 -1.26
N MET A 53 6.96 10.16 -0.51
CA MET A 53 6.64 9.34 0.68
C MET A 53 6.31 7.90 0.32
N ILE A 54 5.51 7.70 -0.73
CA ILE A 54 5.18 6.37 -1.25
C ILE A 54 6.45 5.64 -1.68
N LYS A 55 7.33 6.30 -2.45
CA LYS A 55 8.59 5.69 -2.89
C LYS A 55 9.44 5.26 -1.68
N ARG A 56 9.60 6.13 -0.69
CA ARG A 56 10.36 5.80 0.53
C ARG A 56 9.79 4.58 1.25
N MET A 57 8.47 4.52 1.41
CA MET A 57 7.81 3.37 2.04
C MET A 57 8.00 2.07 1.25
N ILE A 58 8.00 2.14 -0.09
CA ILE A 58 8.31 0.97 -0.94
C ILE A 58 9.78 0.56 -0.78
N ASP A 59 10.70 1.50 -0.77
CA ASP A 59 12.14 1.22 -0.61
C ASP A 59 12.43 0.61 0.78
N GLU A 60 11.73 1.05 1.83
CA GLU A 60 11.93 0.60 3.22
C GLU A 60 11.25 -0.74 3.54
N HIS A 61 10.10 -1.04 2.95
CA HIS A 61 9.25 -2.16 3.36
C HIS A 61 8.78 -3.08 2.23
N GLY A 62 9.03 -2.72 0.97
CA GLY A 62 8.49 -3.44 -0.19
C GLY A 62 7.03 -3.10 -0.48
N SER A 63 6.60 -3.38 -1.71
CA SER A 63 5.27 -3.02 -2.22
C SER A 63 4.13 -3.75 -1.48
N GLU A 64 4.31 -5.01 -1.11
CA GLU A 64 3.27 -5.79 -0.42
C GLU A 64 2.88 -5.18 0.93
N VAL A 65 3.88 -4.81 1.74
CA VAL A 65 3.67 -4.17 3.04
C VAL A 65 2.99 -2.82 2.85
N VAL A 66 3.40 -2.03 1.86
CA VAL A 66 2.79 -0.73 1.57
C VAL A 66 1.32 -0.87 1.17
N LYS A 67 0.96 -1.86 0.34
CA LYS A 67 -0.44 -2.11 0.00
C LYS A 67 -1.26 -2.48 1.23
N ARG A 68 -0.79 -3.43 2.04
CA ARG A 68 -1.47 -3.83 3.28
C ARG A 68 -1.60 -2.67 4.27
N PHE A 69 -0.60 -1.80 4.35
CA PHE A 69 -0.65 -0.58 5.14
C PHE A 69 -1.76 0.36 4.65
N ILE A 70 -1.86 0.61 3.34
CA ILE A 70 -2.91 1.47 2.77
C ILE A 70 -4.30 0.85 2.99
N ASP A 71 -4.45 -0.45 2.75
CA ASP A 71 -5.71 -1.18 2.97
C ASP A 71 -6.14 -1.12 4.44
N GLY A 72 -5.19 -1.33 5.37
CA GLY A 72 -5.43 -1.18 6.80
C GLY A 72 -5.82 0.25 7.18
N CYS A 73 -5.19 1.26 6.58
CA CYS A 73 -5.56 2.65 6.80
C CYS A 73 -7.00 2.95 6.36
N PHE A 74 -7.41 2.50 5.17
CA PHE A 74 -8.79 2.70 4.71
C PHE A 74 -9.80 1.94 5.58
N ARG A 75 -9.47 0.75 6.05
CA ARG A 75 -10.34 -0.05 6.92
C ARG A 75 -10.56 0.60 8.29
N ASP A 76 -9.50 1.13 8.88
CA ASP A 76 -9.53 1.67 10.24
C ASP A 76 -10.03 3.12 10.30
N TYR A 77 -9.99 3.82 9.17
CA TYR A 77 -10.35 5.22 9.11
C TYR A 77 -11.87 5.42 9.09
N LYS A 78 -12.34 6.28 9.99
CA LYS A 78 -13.74 6.73 10.04
C LYS A 78 -13.80 8.20 9.62
N PRO A 79 -14.42 8.52 8.47
CA PRO A 79 -14.59 9.89 8.02
C PRO A 79 -15.30 10.76 9.06
N THR A 80 -14.83 12.00 9.19
CA THR A 80 -15.42 13.02 10.08
C THR A 80 -15.76 14.27 9.28
N ARG A 81 -16.51 15.21 9.87
CA ARG A 81 -16.84 16.49 9.19
C ARG A 81 -15.60 17.31 8.81
N GLN A 82 -14.56 17.27 9.63
CA GLN A 82 -13.32 18.02 9.38
C GLN A 82 -12.39 17.29 8.41
N TYR A 83 -12.41 15.96 8.44
CA TYR A 83 -11.61 15.11 7.58
C TYR A 83 -12.53 14.06 6.93
N PRO A 84 -13.16 14.40 5.80
CA PRO A 84 -14.11 13.51 5.13
C PRO A 84 -13.41 12.45 4.29
N THR A 85 -12.13 12.65 3.97
CA THR A 85 -11.36 11.78 3.08
C THR A 85 -9.97 11.51 3.63
N LEU A 86 -9.33 10.48 3.06
CA LEU A 86 -8.03 10.00 3.49
C LEU A 86 -6.99 10.17 2.39
N THR A 87 -5.96 10.96 2.67
CA THR A 87 -4.77 11.11 1.81
C THR A 87 -3.61 10.26 2.34
N PHE A 88 -2.69 9.86 1.48
CA PHE A 88 -1.50 9.13 1.88
C PHE A 88 -0.63 9.95 2.84
N THR A 89 -0.57 11.27 2.68
CA THR A 89 0.07 12.15 3.65
C THR A 89 -0.54 11.97 5.05
N PHE A 90 -1.89 11.92 5.15
CA PHE A 90 -2.57 11.68 6.43
C PHE A 90 -2.27 10.28 6.97
N MET A 91 -2.33 9.25 6.13
CA MET A 91 -1.98 7.87 6.50
C MET A 91 -0.56 7.82 7.08
N TYR A 92 0.41 8.40 6.37
CA TYR A 92 1.81 8.40 6.76
C TYR A 92 2.07 9.17 8.07
N THR A 93 1.42 10.33 8.25
CA THR A 93 1.63 11.17 9.43
C THR A 93 0.92 10.63 10.68
N TYR A 94 -0.33 10.17 10.57
CA TYR A 94 -1.18 9.90 11.74
C TYR A 94 -1.53 8.42 11.95
N MET A 95 -1.38 7.57 10.93
CA MET A 95 -1.77 6.16 11.00
C MET A 95 -0.58 5.21 10.98
N ARG A 96 0.58 5.64 10.43
CA ARG A 96 1.78 4.82 10.27
C ARG A 96 2.19 4.08 11.54
N ALA A 97 2.36 4.76 12.66
CA ALA A 97 2.86 4.13 13.89
C ALA A 97 2.01 2.94 14.37
N ARG A 98 0.69 2.99 14.20
CA ARG A 98 -0.22 1.91 14.60
C ARG A 98 -0.44 0.86 13.51
N VAL A 99 -0.77 1.29 12.28
CA VAL A 99 -1.16 0.36 11.21
C VAL A 99 0.06 -0.38 10.69
N LEU A 100 1.19 0.31 10.48
CA LEU A 100 2.40 -0.33 9.97
C LEU A 100 2.95 -1.37 10.95
N ALA A 101 2.90 -1.09 12.26
CA ALA A 101 3.35 -2.05 13.27
C ALA A 101 2.53 -3.35 13.24
N VAL A 102 1.21 -3.25 13.05
CA VAL A 102 0.32 -4.42 12.88
C VAL A 102 0.68 -5.18 11.61
N VAL A 103 0.82 -4.48 10.48
CA VAL A 103 1.15 -5.11 9.19
C VAL A 103 2.49 -5.83 9.24
N LEU A 104 3.54 -5.20 9.79
CA LEU A 104 4.86 -5.82 9.93
C LEU A 104 4.82 -7.03 10.86
N ARG A 105 4.04 -7.00 11.93
CA ARG A 105 3.87 -8.15 12.83
C ARG A 105 3.20 -9.33 12.11
N GLU A 106 2.15 -9.05 11.35
CA GLU A 106 1.45 -10.06 10.54
C GLU A 106 2.35 -10.64 9.45
N ASP A 107 3.19 -9.80 8.84
CA ASP A 107 4.11 -10.23 7.79
C ASP A 107 5.21 -11.15 8.34
N ASN A 108 5.84 -10.76 9.45
CA ASN A 108 6.81 -11.61 10.15
C ASN A 108 6.19 -12.95 10.57
N ARG A 109 4.94 -12.96 11.05
CA ARG A 109 4.24 -14.20 11.43
C ARG A 109 4.05 -15.14 10.24
N LYS A 110 3.76 -14.61 9.05
CA LYS A 110 3.63 -15.43 7.83
C LYS A 110 4.97 -16.04 7.43
N VAL A 111 6.04 -15.26 7.50
CA VAL A 111 7.40 -15.77 7.25
C VAL A 111 7.74 -16.91 8.20
N THR A 112 7.44 -16.78 9.49
CA THR A 112 7.64 -17.86 10.47
C THR A 112 6.84 -19.11 10.12
N TYR A 113 5.55 -18.96 9.79
CA TYR A 113 4.69 -20.12 9.47
C TYR A 113 5.14 -20.87 8.23
N VAL A 114 5.47 -20.15 7.14
CA VAL A 114 6.01 -20.76 5.91
C VAL A 114 7.32 -21.47 6.18
N PHE A 115 8.18 -20.90 7.03
CA PHE A 115 9.45 -21.54 7.40
C PHE A 115 9.24 -22.84 8.19
N GLU A 116 8.30 -22.85 9.15
CA GLU A 116 7.93 -24.05 9.92
C GLU A 116 7.34 -25.15 9.02
N GLU A 117 6.42 -24.80 8.11
CA GLU A 117 5.85 -25.74 7.14
C GLU A 117 6.92 -26.34 6.23
N VAL A 118 7.79 -25.50 5.67
CA VAL A 118 8.89 -25.98 4.83
C VAL A 118 9.76 -26.94 5.63
N LEU A 119 10.23 -26.56 6.84
CA LEU A 119 11.04 -27.44 7.68
C LEU A 119 10.36 -28.79 8.01
N ALA A 120 9.04 -28.80 8.16
CA ALA A 120 8.28 -30.02 8.39
C ALA A 120 8.23 -30.95 7.17
N ASP A 121 8.30 -30.41 5.94
CA ASP A 121 8.35 -31.20 4.70
C ASP A 121 9.74 -31.81 4.41
N TRP A 122 10.79 -31.36 5.10
CA TRP A 122 12.17 -31.88 4.94
C TRP A 122 12.51 -33.07 5.86
N TRP A 123 11.58 -33.52 6.71
CA TRP A 123 11.74 -34.65 7.65
C TRP A 123 10.61 -35.67 7.51
#